data_AF-A0A3N5NF73-F1
#
_entry.id   AF-A0A3N5NF73-F1
#
_cell.length_a   1.000
_cell.length_b   1.000
_cell.length_c   1.000
_cell.angle_alpha   90.00
_cell.angle_beta   90.00
_cell.angle_gamma   90.00
#
_symmetry.space_group_name_H-M   'P 1'
#
loop_
_entity.id
_entity.type
_entity.pdbx_description
1 polymer ?
#
loop_
_entity_poly.entity_id
_entity_poly.type
_entity_poly.pdbx_seq_one_letter_code
_entity_poly.pdbx_strand_id
1 'polypeptide(L)'
;MGLWRYNADGIDMVSSQDVTIADCFVRAFDDNIVLKGGRNRQQQAPGMNVKNIEVRNCVLWNDWGRALEIGAETVADSICDIRFIDNDIIHFVHMAMSIQNGDRAKVSRILYKDIRVEQPIKELARIADYTYQPEEIGRLIDLNVRDNRYSRDTMRGKIENITFRNITYTGTFFPVTSMQGLGVDHDVSNILFENIVINGERVRNTEDLKLQRSTPVGGDGSVGTEDLKLQDSDFVSNITVK
;
A
#
# COMPACT_ATOMS: atom_id res chain seq x y z
N MET A 1 0.24 -21.22 14.91
CA MET A 1 -1.11 -20.75 15.31
C MET A 1 -1.80 -20.24 14.06
N GLY A 2 -3.11 -20.45 13.90
CA GLY A 2 -3.85 -19.91 12.76
C GLY A 2 -4.76 -18.77 13.20
N LEU A 3 -4.42 -17.54 12.80
CA LEU A 3 -5.37 -16.44 12.80
C LEU A 3 -6.33 -16.70 11.62
N TRP A 4 -7.56 -17.10 11.90
CA TRP A 4 -8.59 -17.43 10.90
C TRP A 4 -9.91 -16.69 11.14
N ARG A 5 -9.91 -15.67 12.01
CA ARG A 5 -11.08 -14.81 12.23
C ARG A 5 -11.00 -13.62 11.26
N TYR A 6 -12.14 -13.14 10.80
CA TYR A 6 -12.21 -11.86 10.08
C TYR A 6 -11.65 -10.73 10.94
N ASN A 7 -10.95 -9.78 10.32
CA ASN A 7 -10.29 -8.65 10.98
C ASN A 7 -9.26 -9.12 12.04
N ALA A 8 -8.60 -10.26 11.79
CA ALA A 8 -7.49 -10.75 12.59
C ALA A 8 -6.17 -10.37 11.91
N ASP A 9 -5.81 -9.10 12.08
CA ASP A 9 -4.55 -8.49 11.70
C ASP A 9 -3.37 -9.13 12.48
N GLY A 10 -2.16 -9.03 11.95
CA GLY A 10 -0.95 -9.58 12.57
C GLY A 10 -0.35 -8.64 13.63
N ILE A 11 0.34 -7.59 13.17
CA ILE A 11 0.90 -6.53 14.01
C ILE A 11 0.29 -5.20 13.56
N ASP A 12 -0.57 -4.63 14.42
CA ASP A 12 -1.26 -3.36 14.20
C ASP A 12 -0.65 -2.26 15.08
N MET A 13 -0.15 -1.20 14.46
CA MET A 13 0.41 -0.02 15.12
C MET A 13 -0.51 1.19 14.94
N VAL A 14 -1.30 1.48 15.96
CA VAL A 14 -2.17 2.65 16.02
C VAL A 14 -1.45 3.82 16.68
N SER A 15 -1.36 4.97 16.00
CA SER A 15 -0.81 6.24 16.53
C SER A 15 0.57 6.12 17.22
N SER A 16 1.45 5.27 16.66
CA SER A 16 2.73 4.87 17.27
C SER A 16 3.94 5.59 16.66
N GLN A 17 5.00 5.76 17.44
CA GLN A 17 6.27 6.38 17.01
C GLN A 17 7.47 5.58 17.49
N ASP A 18 8.59 5.66 16.76
CA ASP A 18 9.88 5.05 17.11
C ASP A 18 9.80 3.52 17.31
N VAL A 19 9.21 2.83 16.32
CA VAL A 19 8.95 1.38 16.35
C VAL A 19 9.85 0.62 15.38
N THR A 20 10.38 -0.53 15.81
CA THR A 20 11.04 -1.51 14.93
C THR A 20 10.34 -2.87 15.05
N ILE A 21 9.91 -3.42 13.92
CA ILE A 21 9.54 -4.83 13.76
C ILE A 21 10.65 -5.49 12.97
N ALA A 22 11.20 -6.58 13.49
CA ALA A 22 12.29 -7.27 12.84
C ALA A 22 12.25 -8.78 13.07
N ASP A 23 12.84 -9.52 12.13
CA ASP A 23 13.24 -10.93 12.31
C ASP A 23 12.04 -11.86 12.64
N CYS A 24 10.86 -11.57 12.04
CA CYS A 24 9.58 -12.22 12.32
C CYS A 24 9.05 -13.06 11.15
N PHE A 25 8.38 -14.18 11.47
CA PHE A 25 7.41 -14.80 10.57
C PHE A 25 5.99 -14.38 11.01
N VAL A 26 5.26 -13.69 10.14
CA VAL A 26 3.90 -13.23 10.42
C VAL A 26 2.92 -13.96 9.51
N ARG A 27 1.96 -14.68 10.12
CA ARG A 27 0.79 -15.21 9.43
C ARG A 27 -0.47 -14.68 10.10
N ALA A 28 -1.29 -13.97 9.34
CA ALA A 28 -2.53 -13.37 9.80
C ALA A 28 -3.65 -13.61 8.77
N PHE A 29 -4.90 -13.55 9.23
CA PHE A 29 -6.03 -13.60 8.30
C PHE A 29 -6.08 -12.30 7.51
N ASP A 30 -6.28 -11.19 8.21
CA ASP A 30 -6.30 -9.86 7.61
C ASP A 30 -4.87 -9.30 7.47
N ASP A 31 -4.71 -7.99 7.58
CA ASP A 31 -3.47 -7.30 7.28
C ASP A 31 -2.29 -7.80 8.16
N ASN A 32 -1.16 -8.19 7.58
CA ASN A 32 -0.04 -8.79 8.35
C ASN A 32 0.68 -7.74 9.21
N ILE A 33 1.11 -6.62 8.61
CA ILE A 33 1.72 -5.50 9.33
C ILE A 33 1.04 -4.22 8.84
N VAL A 34 0.36 -3.53 9.76
CA VAL A 34 -0.50 -2.39 9.43
C VAL A 34 -0.23 -1.19 10.35
N LEU A 35 -0.17 -0.01 9.75
CA LEU A 35 0.03 1.28 10.43
C LEU A 35 -1.25 2.11 10.33
N LYS A 36 -1.83 2.52 11.46
CA LYS A 36 -3.10 3.27 11.51
C LYS A 36 -2.96 4.57 12.31
N GLY A 37 -3.63 5.63 11.88
CA GLY A 37 -3.83 6.86 12.64
C GLY A 37 -5.16 6.84 13.38
N GLY A 38 -5.15 6.73 14.70
CA GLY A 38 -6.35 6.78 15.54
C GLY A 38 -6.61 8.16 16.13
N ARG A 39 -7.86 8.44 16.50
CA ARG A 39 -8.23 9.61 17.33
C ARG A 39 -7.56 9.56 18.71
N ASN A 40 -7.46 10.71 19.37
CA ASN A 40 -7.02 10.77 20.76
C ASN A 40 -7.97 10.01 21.72
N ARG A 41 -7.55 9.79 22.97
CA ARG A 41 -8.31 9.01 23.96
C ARG A 41 -9.72 9.57 24.22
N GLN A 42 -9.92 10.88 24.06
CA GLN A 42 -11.20 11.57 24.21
C GLN A 42 -12.09 11.47 22.96
N GLN A 43 -11.60 10.88 21.86
CA GLN A 43 -12.27 10.77 20.54
C GLN A 43 -12.59 12.13 19.90
N GLN A 44 -11.99 13.23 20.35
CA GLN A 44 -12.34 14.60 19.94
C GLN A 44 -11.39 15.21 18.90
N ALA A 45 -10.14 14.76 18.85
CA ALA A 45 -9.12 15.26 17.94
C ALA A 45 -8.27 14.08 17.39
N PRO A 46 -7.42 14.30 16.37
CA PRO A 46 -6.39 13.34 15.98
C PRO A 46 -5.56 12.87 17.17
N GLY A 47 -5.08 11.63 17.08
CA GLY A 47 -4.13 11.08 18.03
C GLY A 47 -2.71 11.56 17.74
N MET A 48 -1.73 10.80 18.22
CA MET A 48 -0.33 11.04 17.84
C MET A 48 -0.10 10.71 16.36
N ASN A 49 0.77 11.49 15.71
CA ASN A 49 1.29 11.17 14.38
C ASN A 49 1.97 9.80 14.37
N VAL A 50 1.94 9.11 13.23
CA VAL A 50 2.66 7.85 13.05
C VAL A 50 4.01 8.17 12.42
N LYS A 51 5.13 7.87 13.11
CA LYS A 51 6.44 8.33 12.66
C LYS A 51 7.60 7.41 13.02
N ASN A 52 8.62 7.35 12.15
CA ASN A 52 9.89 6.67 12.39
C ASN A 52 9.69 5.20 12.72
N ILE A 53 9.25 4.45 11.71
CA ILE A 53 8.92 3.04 11.84
C ILE A 53 9.75 2.23 10.85
N GLU A 54 10.41 1.18 11.35
CA GLU A 54 11.14 0.21 10.54
C GLU A 54 10.47 -1.16 10.62
N VAL A 55 10.29 -1.80 9.47
CA VAL A 55 9.83 -3.18 9.34
C VAL A 55 10.85 -3.90 8.46
N ARG A 56 11.59 -4.87 9.00
CA ARG A 56 12.67 -5.53 8.26
C ARG A 56 12.87 -7.01 8.53
N ASN A 57 13.47 -7.72 7.57
CA ASN A 57 13.79 -9.14 7.68
C ASN A 57 12.59 -9.98 8.17
N CYS A 58 11.41 -9.71 7.62
CA CYS A 58 10.18 -10.42 7.96
C CYS A 58 9.68 -11.27 6.79
N VAL A 59 9.15 -12.44 7.11
CA VAL A 59 8.48 -13.35 6.17
C VAL A 59 6.99 -13.31 6.43
N LEU A 60 6.21 -12.97 5.41
CA LEU A 60 4.81 -12.57 5.52
C LEU A 60 3.91 -13.52 4.73
N TRP A 61 2.93 -14.10 5.43
CA TRP A 61 1.85 -14.91 4.89
C TRP A 61 0.52 -14.23 5.21
N ASN A 62 -0.07 -13.58 4.22
CA ASN A 62 -1.37 -12.95 4.31
C ASN A 62 -2.44 -13.89 3.72
N ASP A 63 -3.36 -14.36 4.55
CA ASP A 63 -4.44 -15.27 4.11
C ASP A 63 -5.67 -14.50 3.52
N TRP A 64 -5.72 -13.16 3.65
CA TRP A 64 -6.83 -12.33 3.15
C TRP A 64 -6.48 -10.87 2.79
N GLY A 65 -6.13 -10.04 3.79
CA GLY A 65 -5.97 -8.58 3.65
C GLY A 65 -4.73 -8.13 2.83
N ARG A 66 -3.83 -7.37 3.47
CA ARG A 66 -2.58 -6.89 2.89
C ARG A 66 -1.35 -7.37 3.65
N ALA A 67 -0.24 -7.60 2.96
CA ALA A 67 0.99 -7.98 3.65
C ALA A 67 1.66 -6.78 4.34
N LEU A 68 1.81 -5.64 3.65
CA LEU A 68 2.38 -4.41 4.19
C LEU A 68 1.47 -3.21 3.93
N GLU A 69 0.85 -2.65 4.97
CA GLU A 69 -0.16 -1.60 4.83
C GLU A 69 0.07 -0.35 5.71
N ILE A 70 -0.21 0.83 5.13
CA ILE A 70 -0.67 2.02 5.87
C ILE A 70 -2.19 2.08 5.70
N GLY A 71 -2.92 1.80 6.77
CA GLY A 71 -4.32 1.35 6.73
C GLY A 71 -5.34 2.47 6.66
N ALA A 72 -6.58 2.11 6.31
CA ALA A 72 -7.69 3.03 6.04
C ALA A 72 -7.88 4.13 7.10
N GLU A 73 -7.77 3.76 8.36
CA GLU A 73 -7.90 4.63 9.52
C GLU A 73 -6.64 5.50 9.64
N THR A 74 -6.74 6.78 9.27
CA THR A 74 -5.59 7.69 9.09
C THR A 74 -5.82 9.04 9.78
N VAL A 75 -6.47 9.03 10.95
CA VAL A 75 -6.76 10.23 11.77
C VAL A 75 -5.52 10.69 12.55
N ALA A 76 -4.47 11.03 11.82
CA ALA A 76 -3.24 11.66 12.26
C ALA A 76 -2.91 12.81 11.32
N ASP A 77 -2.27 13.90 11.77
CA ASP A 77 -1.89 14.99 10.85
C ASP A 77 -0.81 14.52 9.85
N SER A 78 0.03 13.58 10.25
CA SER A 78 1.03 12.95 9.38
C SER A 78 1.28 11.47 9.71
N ILE A 79 1.61 10.72 8.66
CA ILE A 79 2.17 9.36 8.72
C ILE A 79 3.44 9.41 7.89
N CYS A 80 4.63 9.31 8.50
CA CYS A 80 5.87 9.60 7.78
C CYS A 80 7.14 8.95 8.34
N ASP A 81 8.20 8.95 7.53
CA ASP A 81 9.49 8.34 7.86
C ASP A 81 9.34 6.83 8.16
N ILE A 82 8.67 6.12 7.26
CA ILE A 82 8.37 4.69 7.39
C ILE A 82 9.21 3.89 6.39
N ARG A 83 9.78 2.77 6.83
CA ARG A 83 10.75 1.98 6.05
C ARG A 83 10.45 0.48 6.15
N PHE A 84 10.00 -0.10 5.05
CA PHE A 84 9.83 -1.54 4.86
C PHE A 84 11.04 -2.05 4.07
N ILE A 85 12.00 -2.69 4.74
CA ILE A 85 13.32 -3.03 4.18
C ILE A 85 13.55 -4.54 4.26
N ASP A 86 13.91 -5.21 3.16
CA ASP A 86 14.32 -6.62 3.15
C ASP A 86 13.24 -7.55 3.73
N ASN A 87 12.09 -7.66 3.05
CA ASN A 87 10.97 -8.49 3.49
C ASN A 87 10.52 -9.46 2.38
N ASP A 88 10.08 -10.65 2.79
CA ASP A 88 9.53 -11.69 1.91
C ASP A 88 8.01 -11.76 2.08
N ILE A 89 7.27 -11.50 1.00
CA ILE A 89 5.81 -11.70 0.93
C ILE A 89 5.59 -13.00 0.16
N ILE A 90 5.56 -14.13 0.89
CA ILE A 90 5.46 -15.46 0.28
C ILE A 90 4.03 -15.82 -0.13
N HIS A 91 3.02 -15.25 0.53
CA HIS A 91 1.61 -15.37 0.14
C HIS A 91 0.83 -14.11 0.52
N PHE A 92 -0.11 -13.71 -0.34
CA PHE A 92 -1.08 -12.65 -0.09
C PHE A 92 -2.35 -12.87 -0.93
N VAL A 93 -3.46 -12.22 -0.58
CA VAL A 93 -4.71 -12.28 -1.37
C VAL A 93 -5.04 -10.92 -1.99
N HIS A 94 -5.36 -9.87 -1.22
CA HIS A 94 -5.76 -8.59 -1.82
C HIS A 94 -4.58 -7.77 -2.37
N MET A 95 -3.65 -7.31 -1.51
CA MET A 95 -2.47 -6.56 -1.97
C MET A 95 -1.17 -6.92 -1.22
N ALA A 96 -0.03 -6.92 -1.91
CA ALA A 96 1.27 -7.14 -1.28
C ALA A 96 1.74 -5.89 -0.50
N MET A 97 1.70 -4.71 -1.14
CA MET A 97 2.03 -3.42 -0.52
C MET A 97 0.93 -2.41 -0.77
N SER A 98 0.54 -1.63 0.24
CA SER A 98 -0.55 -0.66 0.07
C SER A 98 -0.52 0.54 1.01
N ILE A 99 -1.09 1.65 0.54
CA ILE A 99 -1.39 2.84 1.34
C ILE A 99 -2.84 3.23 1.06
N GLN A 100 -3.70 3.13 2.07
CA GLN A 100 -5.12 3.46 2.02
C GLN A 100 -5.38 4.68 2.89
N ASN A 101 -5.20 5.89 2.34
CA ASN A 101 -5.37 7.12 3.10
C ASN A 101 -6.85 7.51 3.12
N GLY A 102 -7.57 7.04 4.14
CA GLY A 102 -9.00 7.25 4.33
C GLY A 102 -9.40 8.58 4.97
N ASP A 103 -8.46 9.26 5.63
CA ASP A 103 -8.70 10.43 6.48
C ASP A 103 -7.70 11.56 6.17
N ARG A 104 -7.39 12.40 7.15
CA ARG A 104 -6.69 13.68 7.04
C ARG A 104 -5.20 13.60 6.69
N ALA A 105 -4.56 12.43 6.84
CA ALA A 105 -3.11 12.36 6.99
C ALA A 105 -2.33 12.83 5.76
N LYS A 106 -1.29 13.62 5.97
CA LYS A 106 -0.20 13.71 4.99
C LYS A 106 0.67 12.46 5.13
N VAL A 107 0.44 11.46 4.27
CA VAL A 107 1.28 10.25 4.20
C VAL A 107 2.49 10.56 3.34
N SER A 108 3.71 10.51 3.90
CA SER A 108 4.90 10.90 3.12
C SER A 108 6.23 10.33 3.60
N ARG A 109 7.21 10.26 2.69
CA ARG A 109 8.57 9.72 2.96
C ARG A 109 8.50 8.26 3.42
N ILE A 110 7.92 7.44 2.55
CA ILE A 110 7.75 5.99 2.76
C ILE A 110 8.69 5.26 1.80
N LEU A 111 9.50 4.33 2.33
CA LEU A 111 10.43 3.53 1.54
C LEU A 111 10.07 2.04 1.66
N TYR A 112 9.73 1.43 0.53
CA TYR A 112 9.71 -0.01 0.32
C TYR A 112 11.01 -0.39 -0.40
N LYS A 113 11.86 -1.23 0.20
CA LYS A 113 13.18 -1.57 -0.36
C LYS A 113 13.52 -3.04 -0.19
N ASP A 114 14.13 -3.64 -1.22
CA ASP A 114 14.64 -5.03 -1.21
C ASP A 114 13.54 -6.07 -0.90
N ILE A 115 12.31 -5.85 -1.39
CA ILE A 115 11.14 -6.70 -1.08
C ILE A 115 10.95 -7.75 -2.18
N ARG A 116 10.72 -8.99 -1.75
CA ARG A 116 10.51 -10.15 -2.62
C ARG A 116 9.07 -10.63 -2.45
N VAL A 117 8.37 -10.83 -3.56
CA VAL A 117 6.93 -11.11 -3.57
C VAL A 117 6.67 -12.34 -4.44
N GLU A 118 6.08 -13.37 -3.85
CA GLU A 118 5.60 -14.54 -4.59
C GLU A 118 4.15 -14.36 -5.06
N GLN A 119 3.61 -15.31 -5.81
CA GLN A 119 2.29 -15.16 -6.42
C GLN A 119 1.15 -15.05 -5.38
N PRO A 120 0.13 -14.22 -5.65
CA PRO A 120 -1.06 -14.16 -4.80
C PRO A 120 -1.87 -15.45 -4.87
N ILE A 121 -2.56 -15.77 -3.79
CA ILE A 121 -3.61 -16.79 -3.76
C ILE A 121 -4.87 -16.16 -4.36
N LYS A 122 -5.37 -16.71 -5.48
CA LYS A 122 -6.56 -16.17 -6.18
C LYS A 122 -7.72 -17.14 -6.24
N GLU A 123 -7.42 -18.42 -6.09
CA GLU A 123 -8.35 -19.52 -6.20
C GLU A 123 -9.33 -19.51 -5.01
N LEU A 124 -10.63 -19.44 -5.29
CA LEU A 124 -11.71 -19.51 -4.29
C LEU A 124 -11.66 -18.40 -3.22
N ALA A 125 -11.08 -17.24 -3.54
CA ALA A 125 -11.04 -16.08 -2.65
C ALA A 125 -12.45 -15.60 -2.29
N ARG A 126 -12.84 -15.78 -1.02
CA ARG A 126 -14.18 -15.46 -0.50
C ARG A 126 -14.14 -14.89 0.92
N ILE A 127 -15.04 -13.96 1.20
CA ILE A 127 -15.33 -13.49 2.57
C ILE A 127 -16.84 -13.56 2.83
N ALA A 128 -17.22 -14.22 3.92
CA ALA A 128 -18.61 -14.64 4.15
C ALA A 128 -19.20 -15.31 2.90
N ASP A 129 -20.31 -14.78 2.38
CA ASP A 129 -21.01 -15.31 1.20
C ASP A 129 -20.57 -14.66 -0.13
N TYR A 130 -19.61 -13.72 -0.10
CA TYR A 130 -19.12 -13.03 -1.29
C TYR A 130 -17.85 -13.68 -1.84
N THR A 131 -17.83 -13.98 -3.14
CA THR A 131 -16.67 -14.53 -3.86
C THR A 131 -16.12 -13.48 -4.83
N TYR A 132 -14.83 -13.19 -4.73
CA TYR A 132 -14.15 -12.21 -5.58
C TYR A 132 -13.81 -12.82 -6.94
N GLN A 133 -13.82 -11.98 -7.98
CA GLN A 133 -13.22 -12.36 -9.26
C GLN A 133 -11.68 -12.26 -9.16
N PRO A 134 -10.92 -13.16 -9.81
CA PRO A 134 -9.45 -13.17 -9.72
C PRO A 134 -8.77 -11.84 -10.12
N GLU A 135 -9.40 -11.02 -10.97
CA GLU A 135 -8.94 -9.70 -11.41
C GLU A 135 -9.13 -8.58 -10.35
N GLU A 136 -9.98 -8.78 -9.35
CA GLU A 136 -10.21 -7.79 -8.28
C GLU A 136 -9.09 -7.80 -7.21
N ILE A 137 -8.30 -8.87 -7.18
CA ILE A 137 -7.34 -9.23 -6.12
C ILE A 137 -5.92 -9.47 -6.67
N GLY A 138 -4.95 -9.67 -5.78
CA GLY A 138 -3.55 -9.94 -6.13
C GLY A 138 -2.83 -8.74 -6.76
N ARG A 139 -3.02 -7.55 -6.20
CA ARG A 139 -2.32 -6.32 -6.61
C ARG A 139 -0.94 -6.27 -5.95
N LEU A 140 0.10 -5.94 -6.71
CA LEU A 140 1.45 -5.79 -6.15
C LEU A 140 1.53 -4.54 -5.28
N ILE A 141 1.04 -3.41 -5.80
CA ILE A 141 1.03 -2.11 -5.13
C ILE A 141 -0.33 -1.45 -5.31
N ASP A 142 -0.91 -0.92 -4.24
CA ASP A 142 -2.14 -0.10 -4.28
C ASP A 142 -1.99 1.17 -3.43
N LEU A 143 -2.07 2.33 -4.07
CA LEU A 143 -2.00 3.64 -3.39
C LEU A 143 -3.30 4.40 -3.64
N ASN A 144 -4.09 4.67 -2.60
CA ASN A 144 -5.35 5.38 -2.76
C ASN A 144 -5.59 6.42 -1.67
N VAL A 145 -6.08 7.59 -2.08
CA VAL A 145 -6.76 8.56 -1.20
C VAL A 145 -8.25 8.44 -1.50
N ARG A 146 -9.07 8.05 -0.51
CA ARG A 146 -10.51 7.86 -0.74
C ARG A 146 -11.31 7.86 0.55
N ASP A 147 -12.52 8.43 0.50
CA ASP A 147 -13.52 8.17 1.53
C ASP A 147 -13.94 6.69 1.53
N ASN A 148 -14.08 6.08 2.71
CA ASN A 148 -14.50 4.69 2.84
C ASN A 148 -15.15 4.41 4.21
N ARG A 149 -15.70 3.20 4.41
CA ARG A 149 -16.46 2.84 5.62
C ARG A 149 -15.68 2.90 6.94
N TYR A 150 -14.35 2.96 6.88
CA TYR A 150 -13.47 3.06 8.05
C TYR A 150 -13.04 4.50 8.34
N SER A 151 -13.19 5.43 7.40
CA SER A 151 -12.87 6.86 7.58
C SER A 151 -13.60 7.45 8.79
N ARG A 152 -12.87 8.17 9.65
CA ARG A 152 -13.36 8.79 10.90
C ARG A 152 -13.15 10.30 10.97
N ASP A 153 -12.56 10.91 9.95
CA ASP A 153 -12.42 12.36 9.80
C ASP A 153 -13.22 12.87 8.58
N THR A 154 -13.54 14.16 8.55
CA THR A 154 -14.04 14.86 7.36
C THR A 154 -12.91 15.47 6.54
N MET A 155 -11.74 15.73 7.16
CA MET A 155 -10.45 16.00 6.50
C MET A 155 -10.02 14.85 5.58
N ARG A 156 -9.67 15.10 4.32
CA ARG A 156 -8.93 14.14 3.46
C ARG A 156 -7.48 14.60 3.29
N GLY A 157 -6.57 13.64 3.23
CA GLY A 157 -5.13 13.84 3.19
C GLY A 157 -4.57 13.78 1.77
N LYS A 158 -3.30 13.38 1.65
CA LYS A 158 -2.60 13.08 0.38
C LYS A 158 -1.52 12.03 0.59
N ILE A 159 -1.03 11.44 -0.49
CA ILE A 159 0.10 10.49 -0.48
C ILE A 159 1.22 11.09 -1.34
N GLU A 160 2.39 11.39 -0.76
CA GLU A 160 3.50 11.98 -1.51
C GLU A 160 4.89 11.44 -1.12
N ASN A 161 5.84 11.41 -2.07
CA ASN A 161 7.22 10.99 -1.83
C ASN A 161 7.31 9.53 -1.33
N ILE A 162 6.83 8.60 -2.16
CA ILE A 162 6.87 7.15 -1.90
C ILE A 162 7.92 6.53 -2.83
N THR A 163 8.81 5.69 -2.30
CA THR A 163 9.83 4.99 -3.09
C THR A 163 9.67 3.48 -2.96
N PHE A 164 9.59 2.80 -4.10
CA PHE A 164 9.72 1.36 -4.26
C PHE A 164 11.07 1.07 -4.93
N ARG A 165 12.00 0.44 -4.22
CA ARG A 165 13.36 0.16 -4.71
C ARG A 165 13.67 -1.33 -4.62
N ASN A 166 14.24 -1.93 -5.66
CA ASN A 166 14.64 -3.35 -5.64
C ASN A 166 13.47 -4.27 -5.24
N ILE A 167 12.36 -4.18 -5.96
CA ILE A 167 11.18 -5.03 -5.71
C ILE A 167 11.17 -6.15 -6.76
N THR A 168 11.16 -7.40 -6.31
CA THR A 168 11.06 -8.57 -7.21
C THR A 168 9.73 -9.28 -7.00
N TYR A 169 9.00 -9.51 -8.09
CA TYR A 169 7.83 -10.39 -8.11
C TYR A 169 8.12 -11.67 -8.90
N THR A 170 7.73 -12.82 -8.36
CA THR A 170 7.81 -14.14 -9.02
C THR A 170 6.46 -14.84 -8.95
N GLY A 171 5.82 -15.08 -10.08
CA GLY A 171 4.49 -15.71 -10.10
C GLY A 171 3.91 -15.97 -11.48
N THR A 172 3.00 -16.93 -11.57
CA THR A 172 2.33 -17.29 -12.83
C THR A 172 1.36 -16.20 -13.32
N PHE A 173 0.66 -15.54 -12.40
CA PHE A 173 -0.16 -14.37 -12.70
C PHE A 173 0.70 -13.12 -12.80
N PHE A 174 0.53 -12.32 -13.85
CA PHE A 174 1.17 -11.01 -13.95
C PHE A 174 0.45 -10.00 -13.03
N PRO A 175 1.14 -9.33 -12.10
CA PRO A 175 0.51 -8.50 -11.09
C PRO A 175 0.02 -7.16 -11.66
N VAL A 176 -0.84 -6.48 -10.89
CA VAL A 176 -1.36 -5.14 -11.22
C VAL A 176 -0.92 -4.14 -10.16
N THR A 177 -0.58 -2.93 -10.58
CA THR A 177 -0.39 -1.77 -9.70
C THR A 177 -1.56 -0.80 -9.87
N SER A 178 -2.06 -0.20 -8.78
CA SER A 178 -3.10 0.85 -8.85
C SER A 178 -2.74 2.11 -8.07
N MET A 179 -3.19 3.25 -8.61
CA MET A 179 -3.10 4.56 -7.97
C MET A 179 -4.40 5.36 -8.15
N GLN A 180 -4.87 5.98 -7.07
CA GLN A 180 -6.10 6.78 -7.04
C GLN A 180 -5.94 8.02 -6.15
N GLY A 181 -6.11 9.21 -6.71
CA GLY A 181 -6.29 10.46 -5.96
C GLY A 181 -7.77 10.75 -5.67
N LEU A 182 -8.02 11.81 -4.90
CA LEU A 182 -9.36 12.32 -4.56
C LEU A 182 -9.61 13.77 -5.04
N GLY A 183 -8.66 14.35 -5.78
CA GLY A 183 -8.65 15.73 -6.25
C GLY A 183 -7.25 16.34 -6.20
N VAL A 184 -7.08 17.54 -6.76
CA VAL A 184 -5.78 18.23 -6.84
C VAL A 184 -5.12 18.50 -5.47
N ASP A 185 -5.92 18.68 -4.41
CA ASP A 185 -5.43 18.86 -3.04
C ASP A 185 -5.20 17.53 -2.30
N HIS A 186 -5.72 16.42 -2.85
CA HIS A 186 -5.81 15.09 -2.26
C HIS A 186 -5.22 14.01 -3.18
N ASP A 187 -4.07 14.33 -3.75
CA ASP A 187 -3.39 13.58 -4.80
C ASP A 187 -2.52 12.42 -4.26
N VAL A 188 -2.12 11.54 -5.19
CA VAL A 188 -1.04 10.57 -5.04
C VAL A 188 0.10 11.01 -5.95
N SER A 189 1.18 11.59 -5.42
CA SER A 189 2.22 12.24 -6.21
C SER A 189 3.66 11.94 -5.78
N ASN A 190 4.62 12.25 -6.66
CA ASN A 190 6.03 11.91 -6.49
C ASN A 190 6.26 10.45 -6.04
N ILE A 191 5.73 9.52 -6.83
CA ILE A 191 6.00 8.09 -6.65
C ILE A 191 7.19 7.69 -7.52
N LEU A 192 8.18 7.06 -6.89
CA LEU A 192 9.40 6.55 -7.52
C LEU A 192 9.43 5.02 -7.45
N PHE A 193 9.61 4.39 -8.61
CA PHE A 193 9.96 2.98 -8.75
C PHE A 193 11.38 2.90 -9.28
N GLU A 194 12.23 2.10 -8.65
CA GLU A 194 13.64 1.94 -8.99
C GLU A 194 13.97 0.45 -8.96
N ASN A 195 14.46 -0.10 -10.09
CA ASN A 195 14.83 -1.51 -10.19
C ASN A 195 13.69 -2.47 -9.74
N ILE A 196 12.53 -2.39 -10.40
CA ILE A 196 11.43 -3.35 -10.22
C ILE A 196 11.57 -4.47 -11.26
N VAL A 197 11.44 -5.72 -10.80
CA VAL A 197 11.59 -6.92 -11.64
C VAL A 197 10.36 -7.81 -11.48
N ILE A 198 9.71 -8.16 -12.59
CA ILE A 198 8.55 -9.05 -12.62
C ILE A 198 8.92 -10.27 -13.46
N ASN A 199 8.96 -11.46 -12.84
CA ASN A 199 9.29 -12.72 -13.50
C ASN A 199 10.63 -12.72 -14.26
N GLY A 200 11.63 -12.02 -13.71
CA GLY A 200 12.96 -11.85 -14.32
C GLY A 200 13.06 -10.68 -15.31
N GLU A 201 11.94 -10.14 -15.78
CA GLU A 201 11.91 -8.98 -16.67
C GLU A 201 11.94 -7.66 -15.88
N ARG A 202 12.79 -6.74 -16.33
CA ARG A 202 12.91 -5.39 -15.74
C ARG A 202 11.76 -4.52 -16.22
N VAL A 203 10.99 -4.01 -15.27
CA VAL A 203 10.03 -2.91 -15.48
C VAL A 203 10.81 -1.68 -15.94
N ARG A 204 10.40 -1.10 -17.06
CA ARG A 204 10.94 0.15 -17.57
C ARG A 204 9.90 1.26 -17.46
N ASN A 205 8.64 1.02 -17.83
CA ASN A 205 7.59 2.03 -17.90
C ASN A 205 6.34 1.68 -17.05
N THR A 206 5.29 2.50 -17.13
CA THR A 206 4.02 2.28 -16.40
C THR A 206 3.11 1.20 -16.99
N GLU A 207 3.27 0.85 -18.26
CA GLU A 207 2.57 -0.25 -18.92
C GLU A 207 3.13 -1.60 -18.43
N ASP A 208 4.46 -1.70 -18.24
CA ASP A 208 5.13 -2.85 -17.64
C ASP A 208 4.66 -3.12 -16.20
N LEU A 209 4.30 -2.07 -15.44
CA LEU A 209 3.67 -2.19 -14.11
C LEU A 209 2.17 -2.55 -14.16
N LYS A 210 1.56 -2.57 -15.35
CA LYS A 210 0.11 -2.55 -15.58
C LYS A 210 -0.58 -1.50 -14.69
N LEU A 211 -0.02 -0.29 -14.66
CA LEU A 211 -0.49 0.77 -13.77
C LEU A 211 -1.92 1.21 -14.13
N GLN A 212 -2.87 0.86 -13.27
CA GLN A 212 -4.23 1.37 -13.31
C GLN A 212 -4.28 2.72 -12.59
N ARG A 213 -4.83 3.73 -13.26
CA ARG A 213 -5.14 5.05 -12.66
C ARG A 213 -6.65 5.21 -12.65
N SER A 214 -7.21 5.58 -11.50
CA SER A 214 -8.61 5.98 -11.40
C SER A 214 -8.71 7.40 -10.83
N THR A 215 -9.56 8.21 -11.45
CA THR A 215 -10.10 9.42 -10.84
C THR A 215 -11.33 9.06 -10.01
N PRO A 216 -11.74 9.89 -9.03
CA PRO A 216 -13.03 9.75 -8.38
C PRO A 216 -14.18 9.85 -9.38
N VAL A 217 -15.31 9.20 -9.08
CA VAL A 217 -16.55 9.33 -9.86
C VAL A 217 -17.19 10.69 -9.58
N GLY A 218 -16.60 11.75 -10.14
CA GLY A 218 -16.97 13.14 -9.85
C GLY A 218 -15.88 14.17 -10.13
N GLY A 219 -15.35 14.21 -11.35
CA GLY A 219 -14.38 15.21 -11.81
C GLY A 219 -14.15 15.09 -13.31
N ASP A 220 -13.79 16.17 -13.99
CA ASP A 220 -13.50 16.11 -15.43
C ASP A 220 -12.31 15.18 -15.73
N GLY A 221 -12.37 14.48 -16.86
CA GLY A 221 -11.43 13.43 -17.22
C GLY A 221 -10.04 13.92 -17.65
N SER A 222 -9.56 15.06 -17.13
CA SER A 222 -8.24 15.61 -17.44
C SER A 222 -7.11 14.86 -16.71
N VAL A 223 -6.88 13.62 -17.13
CA VAL A 223 -5.67 12.88 -16.74
C VAL A 223 -4.46 13.59 -17.36
N GLY A 224 -3.73 14.33 -16.53
CA GLY A 224 -2.44 14.91 -16.90
C GLY A 224 -1.38 13.82 -17.07
N THR A 225 -1.34 13.18 -18.23
CA THR A 225 -0.24 12.31 -18.62
C THR A 225 0.93 13.18 -19.08
N GLU A 226 1.78 13.61 -18.15
CA GLU A 226 3.18 13.79 -18.53
C GLU A 226 3.75 12.39 -18.79
N ASP A 227 3.91 12.07 -20.07
CA ASP A 227 4.55 10.83 -20.51
C ASP A 227 5.94 10.76 -19.90
N LEU A 228 6.15 9.78 -19.01
CA LEU A 228 7.42 9.57 -18.34
C LEU A 228 8.45 9.11 -19.35
N LYS A 229 9.20 10.07 -19.89
CA LYS A 229 10.36 9.82 -20.75
C LYS A 229 11.50 9.27 -19.92
N LEU A 230 11.57 7.95 -19.91
CA LEU A 230 12.76 7.20 -19.57
C LEU A 230 13.89 7.65 -20.48
N GLN A 231 14.93 8.24 -19.90
CA GLN A 231 16.27 8.10 -20.42
C GLN A 231 16.83 6.75 -19.94
N ASP A 232 17.99 6.32 -20.42
CA ASP A 232 18.61 5.00 -20.20
C ASP A 232 18.96 4.72 -18.71
N SER A 233 17.94 4.54 -17.88
CA SER A 233 18.01 4.63 -16.42
C SER A 233 16.92 3.79 -15.76
N ASP A 234 17.24 3.21 -14.61
CA ASP A 234 16.48 2.12 -13.95
C ASP A 234 15.20 2.56 -13.19
N PHE A 235 14.60 3.70 -13.53
CA PHE A 235 13.52 4.30 -12.73
C PHE A 235 12.29 4.79 -13.49
N VAL A 236 11.11 4.55 -12.90
CA VAL A 236 9.86 5.25 -13.20
C VAL A 236 9.61 6.25 -12.07
N SER A 237 9.85 7.54 -12.31
CA SER A 237 9.76 8.60 -11.29
C SER A 237 8.57 9.53 -11.53
N ASN A 238 8.24 10.36 -10.53
CA ASN A 238 7.31 11.49 -10.68
C ASN A 238 5.88 11.13 -11.15
N ILE A 239 5.38 9.92 -10.87
CA ILE A 239 3.96 9.62 -11.13
C ILE A 239 3.09 10.49 -10.22
N THR A 240 2.06 11.11 -10.81
CA THR A 240 1.00 11.84 -10.11
C THR A 240 -0.37 11.38 -10.60
N VAL A 241 -1.28 11.12 -9.66
CA VAL A 241 -2.71 10.88 -9.90
C VAL A 241 -3.50 11.84 -9.01
N LYS A 242 -4.38 12.63 -9.64
CA LYS A 242 -5.29 13.55 -8.96
C LYS A 242 -6.64 12.87 -8.76
#